data_AF-A0A6N8IXB2-F1
#
_entry.id   AF-A0A6N8IXB2-F1
#
_cell.length_a   1.000
_cell.length_b   1.000
_cell.length_c   1.000
_cell.angle_alpha   90.00
_cell.angle_beta   90.00
_cell.angle_gamma   90.00
#
_symmetry.space_group_name_H-M   'P 1'
#
loop_
_entity.id
_entity.type
_entity.pdbx_description
1 polymer ?
#
loop_
_entity_poly.entity_id
_entity_poly.type
_entity_poly.pdbx_seq_one_letter_code
_entity_poly.pdbx_strand_id
1 'polypeptide(L)'
;MPDAAPAAAEAPKPMPFAIMRNTHEALRASIRLQEAALETRDRTAFADEWRRLQRGLAVHMAMEDRDMFSLLDAVSEGACAAAGLPAEHTDDKRLGAAVEAALAGPDLADLRNAWSAWRDEHLHHLEHEEAVMMPLTMKTAPTPEGRARVVHDRLLTPGTGLPDFDWFVGWVVEMLSRHGSTAQPPAVATRVFVWGLQHACTPEQWRHFRPIVQRSCPPAIWDELVRGYALDTDGKIPS
;
A
#
# COMPACT_ATOMS: atom_id res chain seq x y z
N MET A 1 14.60 -34.56 -32.68
CA MET A 1 14.62 -33.09 -32.52
C MET A 1 15.14 -32.82 -31.11
N PRO A 2 16.19 -32.00 -30.90
CA PRO A 2 16.64 -31.70 -29.55
C PRO A 2 15.62 -30.77 -28.89
N ASP A 3 15.14 -31.16 -27.72
CA ASP A 3 14.32 -30.30 -26.87
C ASP A 3 15.10 -29.02 -26.55
N ALA A 4 14.53 -27.88 -26.91
CA ALA A 4 15.05 -26.58 -26.52
C ALA A 4 14.92 -26.44 -24.99
N ALA A 5 16.02 -26.16 -24.31
CA ALA A 5 16.00 -25.83 -22.90
C ALA A 5 15.04 -24.65 -22.65
N PRO A 6 14.22 -24.70 -21.57
CA PRO A 6 13.29 -23.63 -21.27
C PRO A 6 14.05 -22.31 -21.13
N ALA A 7 13.55 -21.27 -21.79
CA ALA A 7 14.11 -19.92 -21.69
C ALA A 7 14.20 -19.53 -20.20
N ALA A 8 15.37 -19.07 -19.77
CA ALA A 8 15.56 -18.59 -18.41
C ALA A 8 14.54 -17.48 -18.13
N ALA A 9 13.78 -17.62 -17.05
CA ALA A 9 12.82 -16.62 -16.63
C ALA A 9 13.54 -15.27 -16.46
N GLU A 10 12.97 -14.20 -17.00
CA GLU A 10 13.52 -12.85 -16.86
C GLU A 10 13.66 -12.51 -15.39
N ALA A 11 14.81 -11.93 -15.01
CA ALA A 11 15.04 -11.50 -13.64
C ALA A 11 13.96 -10.49 -13.22
N PRO A 12 13.42 -10.59 -12.00
CA PRO A 12 12.42 -9.63 -11.53
C PRO A 12 13.00 -8.22 -11.57
N LYS A 13 12.15 -7.23 -11.86
CA LYS A 13 12.50 -5.81 -11.92
C LYS A 13 11.78 -5.04 -10.81
N PRO A 14 12.34 -3.93 -10.32
CA PRO A 14 11.62 -3.05 -9.40
C PRO A 14 10.35 -2.50 -10.05
N MET A 15 9.28 -2.45 -9.26
CA MET A 15 7.98 -1.90 -9.66
C MET A 15 7.63 -0.74 -8.74
N PRO A 16 8.04 0.51 -9.07
CA PRO A 16 7.91 1.64 -8.14
C PRO A 16 6.47 1.91 -7.69
N PHE A 17 5.50 1.81 -8.60
CA PHE A 17 4.08 1.96 -8.27
C PHE A 17 3.50 0.82 -7.41
N ALA A 18 4.25 -0.26 -7.20
CA ALA A 18 3.83 -1.30 -6.27
C ALA A 18 3.82 -0.83 -4.81
N ILE A 19 4.40 0.34 -4.49
CA ILE A 19 4.25 0.97 -3.18
C ILE A 19 2.76 1.25 -2.89
N MET A 20 2.02 1.82 -3.84
CA MET A 20 0.59 2.10 -3.70
C MET A 20 -0.22 0.80 -3.72
N ARG A 21 -0.04 -0.03 -4.75
CA ARG A 21 -0.80 -1.28 -4.91
C ARG A 21 -0.58 -2.27 -3.76
N ASN A 22 0.63 -2.40 -3.21
CA ASN A 22 0.84 -3.28 -2.06
C ASN A 22 0.38 -2.63 -0.74
N THR A 23 0.14 -1.32 -0.70
CA THR A 23 -0.57 -0.71 0.43
C THR A 23 -2.04 -1.17 0.45
N HIS A 24 -2.70 -1.33 -0.70
CA HIS A 24 -4.04 -1.92 -0.77
C HIS A 24 -4.06 -3.33 -0.18
N GLU A 25 -3.01 -4.11 -0.40
CA GLU A 25 -2.87 -5.45 0.17
C GLU A 25 -2.67 -5.42 1.69
N ALA A 26 -1.97 -4.42 2.23
CA ALA A 26 -1.89 -4.19 3.68
C ALA A 26 -3.25 -3.79 4.28
N LEU A 27 -4.02 -2.92 3.59
CA LEU A 27 -5.38 -2.56 3.98
C LEU A 27 -6.30 -3.78 3.99
N ARG A 28 -6.29 -4.60 2.93
CA ARG A 28 -7.02 -5.87 2.88
C ARG A 28 -6.63 -6.82 4.01
N ALA A 29 -5.34 -6.88 4.38
CA ALA A 29 -4.90 -7.69 5.52
C ALA A 29 -5.48 -7.16 6.84
N SER A 30 -5.50 -5.85 7.04
CA SER A 30 -6.07 -5.22 8.24
C SER A 30 -7.56 -5.46 8.36
N ILE A 31 -8.29 -5.39 7.24
CA ILE A 31 -9.73 -5.72 7.18
C ILE A 31 -9.99 -7.16 7.62
N ARG A 32 -9.18 -8.13 7.17
CA ARG A 32 -9.31 -9.54 7.61
C ARG A 32 -9.07 -9.71 9.12
N LEU A 33 -8.14 -8.94 9.70
CA LEU A 33 -7.91 -8.97 11.15
C LEU A 33 -9.10 -8.41 11.93
N GLN A 34 -9.71 -7.34 11.43
CA GLN A 34 -10.94 -6.76 12.02
C GLN A 34 -12.11 -7.74 11.93
N GLU A 35 -12.27 -8.41 10.79
CA GLU A 35 -13.29 -9.44 10.60
C GLU A 35 -13.15 -10.57 11.63
N ALA A 36 -11.93 -11.12 11.76
CA ALA A 36 -11.63 -12.17 12.73
C ALA A 36 -11.90 -11.72 14.18
N ALA A 37 -11.60 -10.47 14.52
CA ALA A 37 -11.92 -9.91 15.83
C ALA A 37 -13.44 -9.82 16.07
N LEU A 38 -14.23 -9.43 15.07
CA LEU A 38 -15.68 -9.40 15.17
C LEU A 38 -16.31 -10.80 15.24
N GLU A 39 -15.71 -11.81 14.60
CA GLU A 39 -16.14 -13.21 14.68
C GLU A 39 -15.94 -13.78 16.09
N THR A 40 -14.78 -13.50 16.71
CA THR A 40 -14.47 -13.91 18.09
C THR A 40 -15.07 -12.99 19.15
N ARG A 41 -15.79 -11.93 18.73
CA ARG A 41 -16.40 -10.90 19.59
C ARG A 41 -15.37 -10.14 20.43
N ASP A 42 -14.12 -10.06 19.97
CA ASP A 42 -13.06 -9.28 20.61
C ASP A 42 -13.12 -7.82 20.16
N ARG A 43 -13.93 -7.03 20.87
CA ARG A 43 -14.12 -5.60 20.61
C ARG A 43 -12.82 -4.80 20.76
N THR A 44 -11.93 -5.21 21.67
CA THR A 44 -10.66 -4.52 21.91
C THR A 44 -9.72 -4.71 20.73
N ALA A 45 -9.55 -5.96 20.27
CA ALA A 45 -8.74 -6.26 19.09
C ALA A 45 -9.28 -5.55 17.84
N PHE A 46 -10.60 -5.51 17.65
CA PHE A 46 -11.21 -4.73 16.59
C PHE A 46 -10.87 -3.25 16.70
N ALA A 47 -11.06 -2.64 17.88
CA ALA A 47 -10.82 -1.21 18.09
C ALA A 47 -9.34 -0.84 17.85
N ASP A 48 -8.41 -1.68 18.29
CA ASP A 48 -6.98 -1.48 18.12
C ASP A 48 -6.59 -1.53 16.63
N GLU A 49 -7.08 -2.53 15.91
CA GLU A 49 -6.78 -2.68 14.49
C GLU A 49 -7.48 -1.61 13.63
N TRP A 50 -8.72 -1.23 13.98
CA TRP A 50 -9.44 -0.14 13.34
C TRP A 50 -8.66 1.18 13.41
N ARG A 51 -8.13 1.54 14.58
CA ARG A 51 -7.30 2.76 14.73
C ARG A 51 -6.01 2.69 13.92
N ARG A 52 -5.37 1.52 13.83
CA ARG A 52 -4.19 1.32 12.98
C ARG A 52 -4.54 1.49 11.51
N LEU A 53 -5.63 0.85 11.05
CA LEU A 53 -6.12 1.00 9.69
C LEU A 53 -6.39 2.47 9.36
N GLN A 54 -7.16 3.18 10.18
CA GLN A 54 -7.52 4.58 9.93
C GLN A 54 -6.28 5.48 9.84
N ARG A 55 -5.27 5.25 10.69
CA ARG A 55 -3.99 5.97 10.62
C ARG A 55 -3.25 5.71 9.30
N GLY A 56 -3.22 4.46 8.84
CA GLY A 56 -2.58 4.10 7.57
C GLY A 56 -3.33 4.62 6.36
N LEU A 57 -4.66 4.47 6.38
CA LEU A 57 -5.58 4.92 5.35
C LEU A 57 -5.52 6.43 5.15
N ALA A 58 -5.42 7.21 6.24
CA ALA A 58 -5.28 8.66 6.16
C ALA A 58 -4.02 9.08 5.38
N VAL A 59 -2.90 8.37 5.55
CA VAL A 59 -1.67 8.64 4.79
C VAL A 59 -1.84 8.23 3.32
N HIS A 60 -2.37 7.03 3.07
CA HIS A 60 -2.59 6.49 1.72
C HIS A 60 -3.50 7.41 0.88
N MET A 61 -4.69 7.73 1.38
CA MET A 61 -5.63 8.64 0.72
C MET A 61 -5.04 10.03 0.52
N ALA A 62 -4.22 10.53 1.46
CA ALA A 62 -3.57 11.82 1.29
C ALA A 62 -2.49 11.82 0.19
N MET A 63 -1.78 10.70 -0.01
CA MET A 63 -0.87 10.57 -1.15
C MET A 63 -1.66 10.56 -2.47
N GLU A 64 -2.83 9.93 -2.47
CA GLU A 64 -3.70 9.86 -3.65
C GLU A 64 -4.30 11.22 -4.02
N ASP A 65 -4.98 11.83 -3.06
CA ASP A 65 -5.68 13.11 -3.19
C ASP A 65 -4.73 14.25 -3.58
N ARG A 66 -3.51 14.28 -3.02
CA ARG A 66 -2.57 15.37 -3.28
C ARG A 66 -1.99 15.29 -4.67
N ASP A 67 -1.51 14.12 -5.09
CA ASP A 67 -0.61 14.05 -6.24
C ASP A 67 -0.82 12.84 -7.16
N MET A 68 -1.28 11.68 -6.67
CA MET A 68 -1.43 10.49 -7.53
C MET A 68 -2.53 10.67 -8.56
N PHE A 69 -3.73 11.09 -8.14
CA PHE A 69 -4.86 11.23 -9.08
C PHE A 69 -4.56 12.27 -10.15
N SER A 70 -4.02 13.43 -9.76
CA SER A 70 -3.65 14.50 -10.71
C SER A 70 -2.52 14.07 -11.66
N LEU A 71 -1.55 13.29 -11.18
CA LEU A 71 -0.51 12.69 -12.01
C LEU A 71 -1.12 11.76 -13.07
N LEU A 72 -2.03 10.88 -12.67
CA LEU A 72 -2.62 9.91 -13.58
C LEU A 72 -3.60 10.56 -14.57
N ASP A 73 -4.35 11.57 -14.14
CA ASP A 73 -5.20 12.37 -15.03
C ASP A 73 -4.39 13.06 -16.13
N ALA A 74 -3.20 13.58 -15.79
CA ALA A 74 -2.33 14.23 -16.77
C ALA A 74 -1.85 13.28 -17.89
N VAL A 75 -1.77 11.97 -17.63
CA VAL A 75 -1.35 10.96 -18.63
C VAL A 75 -2.53 10.17 -19.24
N SER A 76 -3.77 10.54 -18.89
CA SER A 76 -4.97 9.79 -19.27
C SER A 76 -6.16 10.65 -19.70
N GLU A 77 -5.96 11.97 -19.85
CA GLU A 77 -7.02 12.92 -20.18
C GLU A 77 -8.14 12.96 -19.13
N GLY A 78 -7.80 12.82 -17.84
CA GLY A 78 -8.74 12.96 -16.74
C GLY A 78 -9.47 11.67 -16.33
N ALA A 79 -8.89 10.49 -16.55
CA ALA A 79 -9.57 9.22 -16.29
C ALA A 79 -9.93 8.98 -14.82
N CYS A 80 -9.09 9.40 -13.86
CA CYS A 80 -9.38 9.27 -12.43
C CYS A 80 -10.54 10.19 -12.02
N ALA A 81 -10.52 11.44 -12.48
CA ALA A 81 -11.63 12.38 -12.26
C ALA A 81 -12.94 11.88 -12.90
N ALA A 82 -12.89 11.36 -14.12
CA ALA A 82 -14.05 10.83 -14.83
C ALA A 82 -14.63 9.57 -14.16
N ALA A 83 -13.77 8.75 -13.54
CA ALA A 83 -14.18 7.60 -12.74
C ALA A 83 -14.74 8.01 -11.37
N GLY A 84 -14.51 9.23 -10.90
CA GLY A 84 -15.03 9.71 -9.62
C GLY A 84 -14.21 9.28 -8.40
N LEU A 85 -12.98 8.75 -8.57
CA LEU A 85 -12.15 8.23 -7.48
C LEU A 85 -11.99 9.20 -6.30
N PRO A 86 -11.73 10.53 -6.50
CA PRO A 86 -11.61 11.44 -5.37
C PRO A 86 -12.90 11.59 -4.54
N ALA A 87 -14.07 11.36 -5.14
CA ALA A 87 -15.34 11.45 -4.42
C ALA A 87 -15.57 10.24 -3.51
N GLU A 88 -15.05 9.06 -3.87
CA GLU A 88 -15.16 7.83 -3.08
C GLU A 88 -14.51 7.99 -1.69
N HIS A 89 -13.42 8.75 -1.58
CA HIS A 89 -12.82 9.10 -0.29
C HIS A 89 -13.75 9.90 0.64
N THR A 90 -14.73 10.62 0.09
CA THR A 90 -15.75 11.30 0.92
C THR A 90 -16.71 10.30 1.54
N ASP A 91 -17.15 9.31 0.75
CA ASP A 91 -18.03 8.25 1.23
C ASP A 91 -17.34 7.31 2.20
N ASP A 92 -16.06 6.99 1.96
CA ASP A 92 -15.24 6.21 2.89
C ASP A 92 -15.16 6.88 4.27
N LYS A 93 -14.82 8.17 4.31
CA LYS A 93 -14.75 8.96 5.55
C LYS A 93 -16.11 9.01 6.27
N ARG A 94 -17.21 9.16 5.52
CA ARG A 94 -18.57 9.16 6.08
C ARG A 94 -18.91 7.81 6.71
N LEU A 95 -18.62 6.71 6.04
CA LEU A 95 -18.87 5.36 6.54
C LEU A 95 -17.94 5.02 7.71
N GLY A 96 -16.67 5.42 7.65
CA GLY A 96 -15.72 5.29 8.76
C GLY A 96 -16.18 6.01 10.02
N ALA A 97 -16.76 7.20 9.90
CA ALA A 97 -17.36 7.92 11.03
C ALA A 97 -18.55 7.15 11.65
N ALA A 98 -19.32 6.42 10.85
CA ALA A 98 -20.39 5.56 11.35
C ALA A 98 -19.83 4.35 12.12
N VAL A 99 -18.69 3.78 11.68
CA VAL A 99 -17.98 2.73 12.43
C VAL A 99 -17.50 3.27 13.78
N GLU A 100 -16.89 4.45 13.82
CA GLU A 100 -16.44 5.08 15.07
C GLU A 100 -17.61 5.32 16.05
N ALA A 101 -18.75 5.82 15.55
CA ALA A 101 -19.94 6.02 16.36
C ALA A 101 -20.46 4.69 16.94
N ALA A 102 -20.51 3.63 16.13
CA ALA A 102 -20.92 2.30 16.59
C ALA A 102 -19.88 1.67 17.54
N LEU A 103 -18.60 1.97 17.36
CA LEU A 103 -17.50 1.52 18.21
C LEU A 103 -17.54 2.16 19.61
N ALA A 104 -18.12 3.35 19.75
CA ALA A 104 -18.39 3.97 21.04
C ALA A 104 -19.65 3.42 21.75
N GLY A 105 -20.56 2.78 21.00
CA GLY A 105 -21.79 2.18 21.53
C GLY A 105 -21.57 0.84 22.24
N PRO A 106 -22.56 0.31 22.97
CA PRO A 106 -22.44 -0.99 23.65
C PRO A 106 -22.73 -2.18 22.72
N ASP A 107 -23.48 -1.99 21.64
CA ASP A 107 -23.97 -3.08 20.79
C ASP A 107 -22.92 -3.53 19.77
N LEU A 108 -22.65 -4.83 19.72
CA LEU A 108 -21.74 -5.45 18.76
C LEU A 108 -22.41 -5.67 17.39
N ALA A 109 -23.73 -5.82 17.35
CA ALA A 109 -24.48 -5.96 16.10
C ALA A 109 -24.45 -4.65 15.31
N ASP A 110 -24.65 -3.51 15.96
CA ASP A 110 -24.54 -2.19 15.34
C ASP A 110 -23.13 -1.94 14.79
N LEU A 111 -22.09 -2.30 15.57
CA LEU A 111 -20.70 -2.21 15.12
C LEU A 111 -20.46 -3.08 13.88
N ARG A 112 -20.92 -4.33 13.89
CA ARG A 112 -20.77 -5.23 12.74
C ARG A 112 -21.49 -4.70 11.50
N ASN A 113 -22.67 -4.14 11.66
CA ASN A 113 -23.45 -3.59 10.55
C ASN A 113 -22.75 -2.36 9.94
N ALA A 114 -22.32 -1.42 10.78
CA ALA A 114 -21.60 -0.22 10.31
C ALA A 114 -20.28 -0.60 9.65
N TRP A 115 -19.50 -1.49 10.26
CA TRP A 115 -18.24 -1.98 9.70
C TRP A 115 -18.42 -2.74 8.39
N SER A 116 -19.46 -3.57 8.26
CA SER A 116 -19.71 -4.31 7.01
C SER A 116 -20.03 -3.35 5.86
N ALA A 117 -20.82 -2.31 6.12
CA ALA A 117 -21.10 -1.29 5.11
C ALA A 117 -19.84 -0.52 4.68
N TRP A 118 -18.99 -0.12 5.64
CA TRP A 118 -17.70 0.50 5.32
C TRP A 118 -16.77 -0.45 4.56
N ARG A 119 -16.64 -1.71 5.01
CA ARG A 119 -15.77 -2.72 4.40
C ARG A 119 -16.15 -2.94 2.95
N ASP A 120 -17.44 -3.15 2.67
CA ASP A 120 -17.90 -3.48 1.33
C ASP A 120 -17.63 -2.31 0.35
N GLU A 121 -17.87 -1.07 0.79
CA GLU A 121 -17.54 0.13 0.01
C GLU A 121 -16.03 0.28 -0.17
N HIS A 122 -15.23 0.14 0.90
CA HIS A 122 -13.79 0.31 0.83
C HIS A 122 -13.13 -0.75 -0.06
N LEU A 123 -13.55 -2.02 0.03
CA LEU A 123 -13.04 -3.07 -0.85
C LEU A 123 -13.42 -2.81 -2.32
N HIS A 124 -14.63 -2.32 -2.57
CA HIS A 124 -15.05 -1.91 -3.92
C HIS A 124 -14.18 -0.76 -4.46
N HIS A 125 -13.95 0.26 -3.63
CA HIS A 125 -13.06 1.38 -3.95
C HIS A 125 -11.65 0.91 -4.30
N LEU A 126 -11.02 0.05 -3.50
CA LEU A 126 -9.68 -0.49 -3.81
C LEU A 126 -9.64 -1.23 -5.16
N GLU A 127 -10.70 -1.99 -5.49
CA GLU A 127 -10.81 -2.69 -6.78
C GLU A 127 -11.01 -1.72 -7.95
N HIS A 128 -11.83 -0.68 -7.74
CA HIS A 128 -12.11 0.33 -8.75
C HIS A 128 -10.85 1.16 -9.08
N GLU A 129 -10.13 1.61 -8.05
CA GLU A 129 -8.84 2.29 -8.19
C GLU A 129 -7.84 1.42 -8.95
N GLU A 130 -7.69 0.16 -8.58
CA GLU A 130 -6.77 -0.76 -9.28
C GLU A 130 -7.16 -0.91 -10.76
N ALA A 131 -8.44 -1.03 -11.06
CA ALA A 131 -8.93 -1.17 -12.43
C ALA A 131 -8.66 0.08 -13.29
N VAL A 132 -8.82 1.28 -12.72
CA VAL A 132 -8.62 2.55 -13.42
C VAL A 132 -7.13 2.92 -13.49
N MET A 133 -6.42 2.83 -12.37
CA MET A 133 -5.09 3.42 -12.18
C MET A 133 -3.97 2.51 -12.68
N MET A 134 -4.06 1.18 -12.49
CA MET A 134 -2.96 0.29 -12.84
C MET A 134 -2.52 0.39 -14.30
N PRO A 135 -3.43 0.43 -15.31
CA PRO A 135 -3.04 0.61 -16.71
C PRO A 135 -2.34 1.94 -16.99
N LEU A 136 -2.58 2.96 -16.16
CA LEU A 136 -2.05 4.32 -16.34
C LEU A 136 -0.65 4.47 -15.74
N THR A 137 -0.32 3.72 -14.68
CA THR A 137 1.01 3.78 -14.03
C THR A 137 2.16 3.56 -15.03
N MET A 138 1.96 2.70 -16.02
CA MET A 138 2.95 2.39 -17.06
C MET A 138 3.12 3.52 -18.09
N LYS A 139 2.15 4.43 -18.21
CA LYS A 139 2.19 5.60 -19.11
C LYS A 139 2.97 6.77 -18.54
N THR A 140 3.22 6.77 -17.23
CA THR A 140 3.89 7.89 -16.55
C THR A 140 5.35 8.08 -16.97
N ALA A 141 6.03 7.00 -17.38
CA ALA A 141 7.36 7.05 -17.98
C ALA A 141 7.69 5.73 -18.72
N PRO A 142 8.54 5.76 -19.77
CA PRO A 142 8.84 4.58 -20.58
C PRO A 142 9.70 3.55 -19.84
N THR A 143 10.61 3.99 -18.96
CA THR A 143 11.55 3.10 -18.26
C THR A 143 11.15 2.89 -16.79
N PRO A 144 11.54 1.75 -16.17
CA PRO A 144 11.39 1.54 -14.74
C PRO A 144 12.00 2.66 -13.89
N GLU A 145 13.18 3.17 -14.27
CA GLU A 145 13.88 4.24 -13.57
C GLU A 145 13.15 5.58 -13.69
N GLY A 146 12.57 5.86 -14.87
CA GLY A 146 11.72 7.04 -15.07
C GLY A 146 10.47 6.98 -14.20
N ARG A 147 9.83 5.80 -14.11
CA ARG A 147 8.68 5.59 -13.21
C ARG A 147 9.08 5.70 -11.74
N ALA A 148 10.28 5.25 -11.38
CA ALA A 148 10.81 5.40 -10.03
C ALA A 148 10.99 6.88 -9.67
N ARG A 149 11.48 7.69 -10.61
CA ARG A 149 11.57 9.15 -10.45
C ARG A 149 10.20 9.80 -10.33
N VAL A 150 9.22 9.40 -11.12
CA VAL A 150 7.84 9.88 -10.97
C VAL A 150 7.29 9.58 -9.57
N VAL A 151 7.45 8.34 -9.09
CA VAL A 151 7.02 7.95 -7.74
C VAL A 151 7.78 8.74 -6.66
N HIS A 152 9.09 8.96 -6.85
CA HIS A 152 9.89 9.80 -5.96
C HIS A 152 9.31 11.22 -5.86
N ASP A 153 9.17 11.91 -6.99
CA ASP A 153 8.81 13.31 -7.08
C ASP A 153 7.35 13.56 -6.66
N ARG A 154 6.45 12.64 -7.03
CA ARG A 154 5.00 12.83 -6.88
C ARG A 154 4.41 12.14 -5.67
N LEU A 155 5.03 11.08 -5.13
CA LEU A 155 4.45 10.32 -4.02
C LEU A 155 5.33 10.36 -2.78
N LEU A 156 6.59 9.97 -2.88
CA LEU A 156 7.45 9.83 -1.70
C LEU A 156 7.86 11.18 -1.12
N THR A 157 8.36 12.10 -1.94
CA THR A 157 8.81 13.42 -1.47
C THR A 157 7.65 14.20 -0.83
N PRO A 158 6.48 14.35 -1.47
CA PRO A 158 5.32 14.96 -0.82
C PRO A 158 4.83 14.16 0.41
N GLY A 159 4.86 12.83 0.31
CA GLY A 159 4.45 11.90 1.37
C GLY A 159 5.28 12.05 2.64
N THR A 160 6.59 12.30 2.55
CA THR A 160 7.46 12.51 3.72
C THR A 160 7.05 13.69 4.59
N GLY A 161 6.28 14.65 4.04
CA GLY A 161 5.71 15.77 4.78
C GLY A 161 4.36 15.46 5.44
N LEU A 162 3.78 14.27 5.23
CA LEU A 162 2.54 13.87 5.87
C LEU A 162 2.79 13.45 7.33
N PRO A 163 1.85 13.75 8.26
CA PRO A 163 1.85 13.13 9.56
C PRO A 163 1.89 11.61 9.42
N ASP A 164 2.67 10.94 10.28
CA ASP A 164 2.74 9.48 10.37
C ASP A 164 3.28 8.72 9.16
N PHE A 165 3.85 9.38 8.14
CA PHE A 165 4.38 8.70 6.96
C PHE A 165 5.42 7.61 7.30
N ASP A 166 6.33 7.89 8.23
CA ASP A 166 7.31 6.92 8.74
C ASP A 166 6.65 5.69 9.38
N TRP A 167 5.60 5.93 10.17
CA TRP A 167 4.85 4.85 10.80
C TRP A 167 4.08 4.04 9.75
N PHE A 168 3.48 4.72 8.76
CA PHE A 168 2.77 4.10 7.65
C PHE A 168 3.69 3.14 6.86
N VAL A 169 4.90 3.57 6.49
CA VAL A 169 5.88 2.69 5.83
C VAL A 169 6.15 1.43 6.68
N GLY A 170 6.38 1.61 7.97
CA GLY A 170 6.59 0.50 8.90
C GLY A 170 5.38 -0.43 9.02
N TRP A 171 4.17 0.13 9.05
CA TRP A 171 2.92 -0.63 9.14
C TRP A 171 2.65 -1.44 7.87
N VAL A 172 2.82 -0.87 6.67
CA VAL A 172 2.67 -1.62 5.41
C VAL A 172 3.64 -2.80 5.35
N VAL A 173 4.91 -2.60 5.74
CA VAL A 173 5.91 -3.68 5.80
C VAL A 173 5.50 -4.77 6.79
N GLU A 174 5.02 -4.40 7.98
CA GLU A 174 4.54 -5.34 8.99
C GLU A 174 3.39 -6.19 8.43
N MET A 175 2.38 -5.56 7.83
CA MET A 175 1.21 -6.24 7.29
C MET A 175 1.58 -7.20 6.16
N LEU A 176 2.36 -6.75 5.18
CA LEU A 176 2.78 -7.58 4.06
C LEU A 176 3.68 -8.75 4.51
N SER A 177 4.59 -8.51 5.46
CA SER A 177 5.55 -9.52 5.88
C SER A 177 4.96 -10.60 6.79
N ARG A 178 3.80 -10.33 7.37
CA ARG A 178 3.04 -11.31 8.16
C ARG A 178 1.95 -12.01 7.34
N HIS A 179 1.28 -11.28 6.45
CA HIS A 179 0.06 -11.74 5.81
C HIS A 179 0.15 -11.91 4.29
N GLY A 180 1.22 -11.41 3.67
CA GLY A 180 1.36 -11.42 2.22
C GLY A 180 0.33 -10.54 1.52
N SER A 181 0.01 -10.92 0.30
CA SER A 181 -1.06 -10.35 -0.49
C SER A 181 -2.01 -11.44 -0.99
N THR A 182 -3.11 -11.03 -1.60
CA THR A 182 -4.04 -11.93 -2.32
C THR A 182 -3.34 -12.82 -3.35
N ALA A 183 -2.24 -12.35 -3.95
CA ALA A 183 -1.55 -13.04 -5.05
C ALA A 183 -0.16 -13.59 -4.68
N GLN A 184 0.41 -13.20 -3.54
CA GLN A 184 1.82 -13.47 -3.23
C GLN A 184 2.03 -13.81 -1.75
N PRO A 185 2.93 -14.75 -1.44
CA PRO A 185 3.29 -15.04 -0.06
C PRO A 185 4.01 -13.85 0.60
N PRO A 186 4.10 -13.82 1.95
CA PRO A 186 4.66 -12.70 2.69
C PRO A 186 6.01 -12.19 2.18
N ALA A 187 7.00 -13.07 2.02
CA ALA A 187 8.33 -12.67 1.55
C ALA A 187 8.30 -11.97 0.18
N VAL A 188 7.47 -12.45 -0.75
CA VAL A 188 7.35 -11.92 -2.11
C VAL A 188 6.61 -10.58 -2.10
N ALA A 189 5.53 -10.45 -1.35
CA ALA A 189 4.76 -9.21 -1.24
C ALA A 189 5.59 -8.09 -0.58
N THR A 190 6.29 -8.42 0.52
CA THR A 190 7.22 -7.49 1.18
C THR A 190 8.34 -7.07 0.25
N ARG A 191 8.97 -8.03 -0.47
CA ARG A 191 10.01 -7.70 -1.46
C ARG A 191 9.51 -6.68 -2.47
N VAL A 192 8.35 -6.92 -3.08
CA VAL A 192 7.83 -6.06 -4.14
C VAL A 192 7.63 -4.62 -3.65
N PHE A 193 7.07 -4.45 -2.45
CA PHE A 193 6.88 -3.14 -1.83
C PHE A 193 8.22 -2.47 -1.51
N VAL A 194 9.08 -3.15 -0.74
CA VAL A 194 10.32 -2.55 -0.22
C VAL A 194 11.31 -2.27 -1.35
N TRP A 195 11.38 -3.14 -2.36
CA TRP A 195 12.26 -2.91 -3.51
C TRP A 195 11.75 -1.75 -4.37
N GLY A 196 10.43 -1.62 -4.56
CA GLY A 196 9.84 -0.43 -5.16
C GLY A 196 10.22 0.85 -4.38
N LEU A 197 10.11 0.80 -3.05
CA LEU A 197 10.47 1.91 -2.16
C LEU A 197 11.94 2.30 -2.28
N GLN A 198 12.89 1.36 -2.16
CA GLN A 198 14.33 1.66 -2.30
C GLN A 198 14.65 2.32 -3.65
N HIS A 199 14.03 1.84 -4.74
CA HIS A 199 14.30 2.37 -6.08
C HIS A 199 13.72 3.76 -6.31
N ALA A 200 12.67 4.14 -5.57
CA ALA A 200 12.10 5.48 -5.61
C ALA A 200 12.68 6.43 -4.54
N CYS A 201 13.63 5.98 -3.72
CA CYS A 201 14.31 6.82 -2.73
C CYS A 201 15.65 7.36 -3.22
N THR A 202 16.01 8.56 -2.77
CA THR A 202 17.42 9.00 -2.75
C THR A 202 18.23 8.19 -1.74
N PRO A 203 19.58 8.20 -1.79
CA PRO A 203 20.41 7.58 -0.76
C PRO A 203 20.05 8.03 0.66
N GLU A 204 19.78 9.31 0.87
CA GLU A 204 19.42 9.86 2.18
C GLU A 204 18.05 9.36 2.66
N GLN A 205 17.03 9.44 1.80
CA GLN A 205 15.69 8.91 2.11
C GLN A 205 15.74 7.41 2.43
N TRP A 206 16.50 6.63 1.67
CA TRP A 206 16.60 5.19 1.94
C TRP A 206 17.34 4.91 3.26
N ARG A 207 18.39 5.65 3.60
CA ARG A 207 19.05 5.51 4.90
C ARG A 207 18.10 5.79 6.07
N HIS A 208 17.14 6.70 5.88
CA HIS A 208 16.06 6.96 6.83
C HIS A 208 15.03 5.80 6.87
N PHE A 209 14.52 5.35 5.72
CA PHE A 209 13.49 4.31 5.65
C PHE A 209 14.00 2.86 5.81
N ARG A 210 15.30 2.59 5.73
CA ARG A 210 15.84 1.24 5.91
C ARG A 210 15.67 0.71 7.34
N PRO A 211 16.09 1.42 8.41
CA PRO A 211 15.86 0.95 9.79
C PRO A 211 14.37 0.88 10.14
N ILE A 212 13.57 1.81 9.59
CA ILE A 212 12.21 1.59 9.06
C ILE A 212 11.71 0.16 8.85
N VAL A 213 11.91 -0.27 7.61
CA VAL A 213 11.56 -1.57 7.06
C VAL A 213 12.15 -2.70 7.91
N GLN A 214 13.42 -2.58 8.30
CA GLN A 214 14.14 -3.67 8.98
C GLN A 214 13.48 -4.07 10.31
N ARG A 215 13.03 -3.09 11.13
CA ARG A 215 12.36 -3.41 12.41
C ARG A 215 10.94 -3.92 12.25
N SER A 216 10.29 -3.59 11.13
CA SER A 216 8.91 -3.99 10.83
C SER A 216 8.80 -5.34 10.12
N CYS A 217 9.93 -5.91 9.71
CA CYS A 217 10.01 -7.15 8.95
C CYS A 217 10.57 -8.29 9.82
N PRO A 218 10.03 -9.52 9.76
CA PRO A 218 10.68 -10.68 10.37
C PRO A 218 12.13 -10.84 9.88
N PRO A 219 13.10 -11.13 10.76
CA PRO A 219 14.52 -11.20 10.38
C PRO A 219 14.81 -12.13 9.19
N ALA A 220 14.13 -13.28 9.12
CA ALA A 220 14.29 -14.23 8.04
C ALA A 220 13.90 -13.65 6.66
N ILE A 221 12.82 -12.86 6.60
CA ILE A 221 12.41 -12.18 5.37
C ILE A 221 13.42 -11.08 5.04
N TRP A 222 13.80 -10.24 6.02
CA TRP A 222 14.80 -9.19 5.79
C TRP A 222 16.12 -9.74 5.22
N ASP A 223 16.62 -10.84 5.77
CA ASP A 223 17.84 -11.50 5.31
C ASP A 223 17.72 -12.02 3.86
N GLU A 224 16.55 -12.55 3.49
CA GLU A 224 16.25 -12.94 2.12
C GLU A 224 16.28 -11.73 1.18
N LEU A 225 15.67 -10.62 1.60
CA LEU A 225 15.63 -9.40 0.81
C LEU A 225 17.03 -8.81 0.58
N VAL A 226 17.88 -8.80 1.61
CA VAL A 226 19.27 -8.35 1.51
C VAL A 226 20.05 -9.24 0.54
N ARG A 227 20.02 -10.57 0.73
CA ARG A 227 20.77 -11.50 -0.12
C ARG A 227 20.31 -11.50 -1.58
N GLY A 228 19.01 -11.40 -1.81
CA GLY A 228 18.43 -11.53 -3.15
C GLY A 228 18.37 -10.22 -3.93
N TYR A 229 18.27 -9.07 -3.25
CA TYR A 229 17.88 -7.80 -3.87
C TYR A 229 18.70 -6.59 -3.40
N ALA A 230 19.73 -6.82 -2.56
CA ALA A 230 20.66 -5.78 -2.09
C ALA A 230 19.96 -4.60 -1.39
N LEU A 231 18.94 -4.90 -0.56
CA LEU A 231 18.19 -3.87 0.18
C LEU A 231 19.00 -3.20 1.31
N ASP A 232 20.18 -3.71 1.62
CA ASP A 232 21.17 -3.10 2.49
C ASP A 232 22.00 -1.99 1.80
N THR A 233 21.90 -1.85 0.47
CA THR A 233 22.56 -0.79 -0.30
C THR A 233 21.75 0.52 -0.34
N ASP A 234 22.35 1.61 -0.84
CA ASP A 234 21.72 2.93 -0.94
C ASP A 234 20.53 2.98 -1.91
N GLY A 235 19.67 3.99 -1.73
CA GLY A 235 18.58 4.34 -2.65
C GLY A 235 19.06 4.64 -4.07
N LYS A 236 18.18 4.49 -5.05
CA LYS A 236 18.57 4.48 -6.49
C LYS A 236 18.28 5.78 -7.23
N ILE A 237 17.56 6.73 -6.62
CA ILE A 237 17.37 8.06 -7.20
C ILE A 237 18.61 8.91 -6.91
N PRO A 238 19.29 9.46 -7.94
CA PRO A 238 20.39 10.41 -7.73
C PRO A 238 19.91 11.64 -6.94
N SER A 239 20.74 12.11 -6.01
CA SER A 239 20.56 13.37 -5.28
C SER A 239 20.62 14.59 -6.20
#